data_AF-A0A916PWD5-F1
#
_entry.id   AF-A0A916PWD5-F1
#
_cell.length_a   1.000
_cell.length_b   1.000
_cell.length_c   1.000
_cell.angle_alpha   90.00
_cell.angle_beta   90.00
_cell.angle_gamma   90.00
#
_symmetry.space_group_name_H-M   'P 1'
#
loop_
_entity.id
_entity.type
_entity.pdbx_description
1 polymer ?
#
loop_
_entity_poly.entity_id
_entity_poly.type
_entity_poly.pdbx_seq_one_letter_code
_entity_poly.pdbx_strand_id
1 'polypeptide(L)'
;MSLFCVGLVLSFLFIGQAETQNQNNCIKIPEVSSGNAEAIEKNRRIAVLIQADRLIQSNNLSEAIKLQQSVKKPLPNVAAPNPPTRNVENLASGAKVYWQNAEEGLENGLPTKALISLEKLSDNYPEFIPGHIKFAEAAIRWNQPEKAIPTLDRAYGIYPDRVDLLEPLLKLLISKKMEVEASIASRQFALNYPEHPDAPKYKKLADDYMNQFINDFKNESFITALISGDRKIIEQIFKGESGFGEDSAKEIKENAVLVTDPKLTEYINGLGQKLAKLSGRDDFKYEFNVLQDNSLNAFALPGGKIFINTGAIADMESEAELAGILSHEIAHTVFSHSYQKIITETKARALRKVGLINTFFEYLKPELAFGRSLEQQADFLGTRLLSSAGYSADGLYRVFDRWRGYEKNKQTGWLDSHPASSERVRYLQSIVQNRNYNRYSLENIEALIAARGAFCKAEVKDQPPTETQTTTKPSNKPTLGKVSVTAGQTNDNVSINIDGGKVESSGRYILNVEIVNKSGQSFGFVPIFAKTTNAEGKAVSSQFISASGKNVVNAGETAKGTLSVFQQPWRDTGDQGLVWQVTESTGGGRVFRIPF
;
A
#
# COMPACT_ATOMS: atom_id res chain seq x y z
N MET A 1 -9.96 -12.32 -65.32
CA MET A 1 -9.73 -13.75 -65.58
C MET A 1 -9.71 -14.48 -64.25
N SER A 2 -10.35 -15.64 -64.26
CA SER A 2 -10.89 -16.48 -63.19
C SER A 2 -9.90 -17.11 -62.20
N LEU A 3 -10.45 -17.39 -61.00
CA LEU A 3 -10.34 -18.58 -60.12
C LEU A 3 -9.24 -19.64 -60.40
N PHE A 4 -8.59 -20.19 -59.35
CA PHE A 4 -9.03 -21.42 -58.64
C PHE A 4 -7.99 -21.95 -57.61
N CYS A 5 -8.51 -22.50 -56.51
CA CYS A 5 -7.84 -23.33 -55.50
C CYS A 5 -7.34 -24.69 -56.02
N VAL A 6 -6.25 -25.21 -55.43
CA VAL A 6 -5.97 -26.64 -55.08
C VAL A 6 -4.87 -26.58 -54.00
N GLY A 7 -4.78 -27.33 -52.91
CA GLY A 7 -5.47 -28.49 -52.37
C GLY A 7 -4.67 -28.97 -51.14
N LEU A 8 -5.37 -29.55 -50.17
CA LEU A 8 -4.94 -29.88 -48.81
C LEU A 8 -4.61 -31.39 -48.72
N VAL A 9 -3.89 -31.78 -47.65
CA VAL A 9 -3.80 -33.13 -47.04
C VAL A 9 -2.66 -34.08 -47.48
N LEU A 10 -1.75 -34.35 -46.54
CA LEU A 10 -1.49 -35.72 -46.06
C LEU A 10 -0.96 -35.71 -44.61
N SER A 11 -1.88 -36.00 -43.71
CA SER A 11 -1.70 -36.36 -42.30
C SER A 11 -1.12 -37.76 -42.18
N PHE A 12 -0.36 -38.08 -41.12
CA PHE A 12 -0.52 -39.34 -40.35
C PHE A 12 0.11 -39.22 -38.95
N LEU A 13 -0.78 -39.26 -37.94
CA LEU A 13 -0.71 -39.90 -36.62
C LEU A 13 0.60 -39.91 -35.80
N PHE A 14 0.54 -39.31 -34.61
CA PHE A 14 0.61 -40.08 -33.35
C PHE A 14 -0.27 -39.41 -32.27
N ILE A 15 -1.28 -40.14 -31.81
CA ILE A 15 -2.05 -39.88 -30.58
C ILE A 15 -1.33 -40.59 -29.45
N GLY A 16 -1.08 -39.90 -28.34
CA GLY A 16 -0.59 -40.48 -27.09
C GLY A 16 -0.66 -39.46 -25.96
N GLN A 17 -1.65 -39.64 -25.08
CA GLN A 17 -1.90 -38.83 -23.89
C GLN A 17 -0.75 -38.94 -22.87
N ALA A 18 -0.37 -37.82 -22.26
CA ALA A 18 -0.06 -37.70 -20.84
C ALA A 18 0.07 -36.20 -20.49
N GLU A 19 -1.01 -35.61 -19.97
CA GLU A 19 -0.93 -34.37 -19.20
C GLU A 19 -0.06 -34.64 -17.97
N THR A 20 1.19 -34.21 -18.02
CA THR A 20 2.02 -34.05 -16.83
C THR A 20 1.98 -32.58 -16.47
N GLN A 21 1.17 -32.24 -15.48
CA GLN A 21 1.28 -30.96 -14.78
C GLN A 21 2.63 -30.93 -14.07
N ASN A 22 3.57 -30.15 -14.62
CA ASN A 22 4.72 -29.67 -13.88
C ASN A 22 4.61 -28.14 -13.78
N GLN A 23 4.47 -27.65 -12.55
CA GLN A 23 4.30 -26.25 -12.21
C GLN A 23 5.65 -25.52 -12.38
N ASN A 24 5.84 -24.87 -13.52
CA ASN A 24 6.89 -23.87 -13.67
C ASN A 24 6.36 -22.53 -13.18
N ASN A 25 6.99 -22.00 -12.12
CA ASN A 25 6.63 -20.76 -11.44
C ASN A 25 7.21 -19.52 -12.16
N CYS A 26 7.14 -19.51 -13.49
CA CYS A 26 7.46 -18.32 -14.29
C CYS A 26 6.15 -17.60 -14.61
N ILE A 27 6.10 -16.28 -14.36
CA ILE A 27 5.07 -15.43 -14.94
C ILE A 27 5.22 -15.56 -16.45
N LYS A 28 4.30 -16.30 -17.10
CA LYS A 28 4.14 -16.18 -18.54
C LYS A 28 3.87 -14.71 -18.82
N ILE A 29 4.77 -14.04 -19.55
CA ILE A 29 4.31 -12.96 -20.44
C ILE A 29 3.15 -13.61 -21.20
N PRO A 30 1.93 -13.05 -21.19
CA PRO A 30 0.79 -13.72 -21.78
C PRO A 30 1.15 -14.11 -23.22
N GLU A 31 1.47 -15.39 -23.41
CA GLU A 31 1.55 -15.99 -24.72
C GLU A 31 0.15 -15.85 -25.30
N VAL A 32 0.10 -15.44 -26.55
CA VAL A 32 -1.10 -15.15 -27.32
C VAL A 32 -2.06 -16.35 -27.26
N SER A 33 -2.91 -16.40 -26.23
CA SER A 33 -4.15 -17.17 -26.29
C SER A 33 -5.21 -16.22 -26.83
N SER A 34 -5.34 -16.24 -28.16
CA SER A 34 -6.50 -15.69 -28.86
C SER A 34 -7.78 -16.25 -28.23
N GLY A 35 -8.56 -15.42 -27.53
CA GLY A 35 -9.82 -15.92 -26.97
C GLY A 35 -10.77 -14.90 -26.35
N ASN A 36 -10.29 -13.89 -25.61
CA ASN A 36 -11.18 -12.95 -24.93
C ASN A 36 -10.94 -11.49 -25.39
N ALA A 37 -12.01 -10.81 -25.80
CA ALA A 37 -12.00 -9.40 -26.25
C ALA A 37 -11.37 -8.44 -25.22
N GLU A 38 -11.52 -8.73 -23.93
CA GLU A 38 -10.92 -7.95 -22.85
C GLU A 38 -9.39 -8.00 -22.85
N ALA A 39 -8.80 -9.17 -23.12
CA ALA A 39 -7.35 -9.33 -23.21
C ALA A 39 -6.79 -8.61 -24.45
N ILE A 40 -7.51 -8.64 -25.56
CA ILE A 40 -7.15 -7.92 -26.79
C ILE A 40 -7.14 -6.41 -26.54
N GLU A 41 -8.20 -5.88 -25.91
CA GLU A 41 -8.30 -4.45 -25.62
C GLU A 41 -7.24 -3.99 -24.61
N LYS A 42 -6.96 -4.80 -23.58
CA LYS A 42 -5.86 -4.55 -22.65
C LYS A 42 -4.51 -4.46 -23.37
N ASN A 43 -4.21 -5.42 -24.25
CA ASN A 43 -2.95 -5.43 -25.01
C ASN A 43 -2.85 -4.22 -25.97
N ARG A 44 -3.96 -3.85 -26.62
CA ARG A 44 -4.04 -2.65 -27.46
C ARG A 44 -3.73 -1.39 -26.66
N ARG A 45 -4.34 -1.23 -25.48
CA ARG A 45 -4.06 -0.11 -24.57
C ARG A 45 -2.59 -0.06 -24.18
N ILE A 46 -2.01 -1.20 -23.77
CA ILE A 46 -0.59 -1.29 -23.39
C ILE A 46 0.32 -0.85 -24.55
N ALA A 47 0.06 -1.33 -25.77
CA ALA A 47 0.85 -0.95 -26.94
C ALA A 47 0.81 0.56 -27.23
N VAL A 48 -0.35 1.19 -27.10
CA VAL A 48 -0.50 2.66 -27.26
C VAL A 48 0.25 3.42 -26.17
N LEU A 49 0.21 2.95 -24.92
CA LEU A 49 0.93 3.58 -23.82
C LEU A 49 2.46 3.44 -23.98
N ILE A 50 2.96 2.30 -24.47
CA ILE A 50 4.39 2.13 -24.82
C ILE A 50 4.80 3.12 -25.91
N GLN A 51 3.97 3.31 -26.94
CA GLN A 51 4.24 4.29 -27.98
C GLN A 51 4.28 5.72 -27.41
N ALA A 52 3.37 6.05 -26.49
CA ALA A 52 3.35 7.33 -25.81
C ALA A 52 4.60 7.54 -24.93
N ASP A 53 5.06 6.52 -24.19
CA ASP A 53 6.29 6.58 -23.39
C ASP A 53 7.51 6.91 -24.26
N ARG A 54 7.65 6.25 -25.42
CA ARG A 54 8.74 6.52 -26.37
C ARG A 54 8.70 7.95 -26.92
N LEU A 55 7.50 8.47 -27.18
CA LEU A 55 7.32 9.87 -27.60
C LEU A 55 7.68 10.87 -26.47
N ILE A 56 7.35 10.56 -25.21
CA ILE A 56 7.78 11.36 -24.06
C ILE A 56 9.30 11.38 -23.96
N GLN A 57 9.96 10.23 -24.10
CA GLN A 57 11.42 10.13 -24.08
C GLN A 57 12.08 10.90 -25.23
N SER A 58 11.43 10.99 -26.39
CA SER A 58 11.88 11.81 -27.53
C SER A 58 11.39 13.28 -27.47
N ASN A 59 10.88 13.73 -26.32
CA ASN A 59 10.34 15.08 -26.10
C ASN A 59 9.18 15.51 -27.02
N ASN A 60 8.43 14.56 -27.59
CA ASN A 60 7.24 14.80 -28.40
C ASN A 60 5.97 14.68 -27.54
N LEU A 61 5.80 15.63 -26.63
CA LEU A 61 4.78 15.58 -25.58
C LEU A 61 3.34 15.70 -26.12
N SER A 62 3.11 16.53 -27.13
CA SER A 62 1.75 16.76 -27.66
C SER A 62 1.15 15.49 -28.25
N GLU A 63 1.93 14.74 -29.03
CA GLU A 63 1.45 13.50 -29.63
C GLU A 63 1.33 12.38 -28.59
N ALA A 64 2.25 12.31 -27.63
CA ALA A 64 2.14 11.38 -26.51
C ALA A 64 0.83 11.58 -25.72
N ILE A 65 0.48 12.83 -25.41
CA ILE A 65 -0.76 13.16 -24.68
C ILE A 65 -1.99 12.68 -25.46
N LYS A 66 -2.05 12.91 -26.77
CA LYS A 66 -3.19 12.43 -27.60
C LYS A 66 -3.33 10.91 -27.55
N LEU A 67 -2.21 10.18 -27.66
CA LEU A 67 -2.21 8.73 -27.56
C LEU A 67 -2.72 8.26 -26.20
N GLN A 68 -2.22 8.84 -25.10
CA GLN A 68 -2.68 8.49 -23.77
C GLN A 68 -4.18 8.82 -23.56
N GLN A 69 -4.65 9.97 -24.04
CA GLN A 69 -6.06 10.37 -24.00
C GLN A 69 -6.97 9.38 -24.74
N SER A 70 -6.48 8.75 -25.81
CA SER A 70 -7.27 7.80 -26.60
C SER A 70 -7.54 6.45 -25.91
N VAL A 71 -6.77 6.12 -24.86
CA VAL A 71 -6.85 4.80 -24.18
C VAL A 71 -7.07 4.87 -22.67
N LYS A 72 -6.89 6.05 -22.06
CA LYS A 72 -7.19 6.26 -20.63
C LYS A 72 -8.67 6.55 -20.43
N LYS A 73 -9.26 5.96 -19.39
CA LYS A 73 -10.63 6.29 -18.97
C LYS A 73 -10.73 7.82 -18.76
N PRO A 74 -11.71 8.50 -19.41
CA PRO A 74 -11.86 9.93 -19.26
C PRO A 74 -12.24 10.25 -17.81
N LEU A 75 -11.64 11.32 -17.27
CA LEU A 75 -12.15 11.95 -16.06
C LEU A 75 -13.11 13.07 -16.47
N PRO A 76 -14.04 13.48 -15.58
CA PRO A 76 -14.86 14.67 -15.81
C PRO A 76 -13.99 15.83 -16.29
N ASN A 77 -14.40 16.50 -17.37
CA ASN A 77 -13.63 17.60 -17.92
C ASN A 77 -13.69 18.78 -16.95
N VAL A 78 -12.55 19.16 -16.38
CA VAL A 78 -12.42 20.37 -15.56
C VAL A 78 -11.84 21.43 -16.48
N ALA A 79 -12.58 22.52 -16.68
CA ALA A 79 -12.09 23.64 -17.49
C ALA A 79 -10.75 24.15 -16.92
N ALA A 80 -9.84 24.56 -17.79
CA ALA A 80 -8.60 25.19 -17.35
C ALA A 80 -8.94 26.41 -16.46
N PRO A 81 -8.25 26.59 -15.32
CA PRO A 81 -8.54 27.69 -14.43
C PRO A 81 -8.24 29.02 -15.11
N ASN A 82 -9.08 30.04 -14.86
CA ASN A 82 -8.81 31.40 -15.31
C ASN A 82 -7.51 31.91 -14.68
N PRO A 83 -6.77 32.84 -15.33
CA PRO A 83 -5.58 33.46 -14.75
C PRO A 83 -5.91 34.13 -13.40
N PRO A 84 -5.07 33.98 -12.38
CA PRO A 84 -5.40 34.48 -11.05
C PRO A 84 -5.39 36.01 -11.00
N THR A 85 -6.37 36.60 -10.31
CA THR A 85 -6.54 38.05 -10.17
C THR A 85 -6.70 38.45 -8.70
N ARG A 86 -6.22 39.65 -8.38
CA ARG A 86 -6.48 40.34 -7.11
C ARG A 86 -7.41 41.53 -7.27
N ASN A 87 -7.70 41.93 -8.51
CA ASN A 87 -8.50 43.09 -8.82
C ASN A 87 -9.99 42.70 -8.84
N VAL A 88 -10.77 43.31 -7.95
CA VAL A 88 -12.23 43.16 -7.87
C VAL A 88 -12.90 43.58 -9.18
N GLU A 89 -12.32 44.52 -9.92
CA GLU A 89 -12.93 44.99 -11.17
C GLU A 89 -12.92 43.94 -12.29
N ASN A 90 -11.96 43.02 -12.25
CA ASN A 90 -11.84 41.93 -13.21
C ASN A 90 -12.83 40.79 -12.93
N LEU A 91 -13.62 40.88 -11.85
CA LEU A 91 -14.60 39.87 -11.49
C LEU A 91 -15.86 39.95 -12.36
N ALA A 92 -16.42 38.77 -12.67
CA ALA A 92 -17.77 38.69 -13.22
C ALA A 92 -18.80 39.31 -12.27
N SER A 93 -19.93 39.80 -12.79
CA SER A 93 -20.95 40.48 -11.99
C SER A 93 -21.44 39.65 -10.80
N GLY A 94 -21.61 38.33 -10.97
CA GLY A 94 -21.98 37.42 -9.87
C GLY A 94 -20.91 37.34 -8.77
N ALA A 95 -19.63 37.33 -9.14
CA ALA A 95 -18.52 37.35 -8.20
C ALA A 95 -18.44 38.67 -7.42
N LYS A 96 -18.68 39.82 -8.08
CA LYS A 96 -18.77 41.13 -7.41
C LYS A 96 -19.87 41.16 -6.34
N VAL A 97 -21.02 40.55 -6.61
CA VAL A 97 -22.12 40.45 -5.63
C VAL A 97 -21.72 39.60 -4.41
N TYR A 98 -21.09 38.44 -4.63
CA TYR A 98 -20.59 37.63 -3.51
C TYR A 98 -19.55 38.39 -2.69
N TRP A 99 -18.63 39.09 -3.34
CA TRP A 99 -17.62 39.91 -2.67
C TRP A 99 -18.25 41.03 -1.81
N GLN A 100 -19.19 41.78 -2.36
CA GLN A 100 -19.87 42.85 -1.62
C GLN A 100 -20.64 42.32 -0.40
N ASN A 101 -21.39 41.22 -0.58
CA ASN A 101 -22.11 40.58 0.53
C ASN A 101 -21.16 40.04 1.60
N ALA A 102 -20.00 39.52 1.17
CA ALA A 102 -18.96 39.06 2.08
C ALA A 102 -18.39 40.20 2.92
N GLU A 103 -17.99 41.31 2.30
CA GLU A 103 -17.45 42.48 3.00
C GLU A 103 -18.48 43.06 3.97
N GLU A 104 -19.73 43.24 3.53
CA GLU A 104 -20.81 43.73 4.41
C GLU A 104 -21.03 42.78 5.60
N GLY A 105 -20.97 41.46 5.37
CA GLY A 105 -21.07 40.46 6.43
C GLY A 105 -19.90 40.54 7.41
N LEU A 106 -18.68 40.78 6.94
CA LEU A 106 -17.48 40.92 7.78
C LEU A 106 -17.49 42.18 8.62
N GLU A 107 -17.91 43.31 8.03
CA GLU A 107 -18.03 44.62 8.67
C GLU A 107 -19.10 44.60 9.78
N ASN A 108 -20.26 44.00 9.50
CA ASN A 108 -21.38 43.95 10.45
C ASN A 108 -21.33 42.75 11.41
N GLY A 109 -20.28 41.92 11.36
CA GLY A 109 -20.15 40.76 12.24
C GLY A 109 -21.21 39.67 12.00
N LEU A 110 -21.66 39.50 10.76
CA LEU A 110 -22.68 38.54 10.33
C LEU A 110 -22.03 37.28 9.72
N PRO A 111 -21.70 36.24 10.53
CA PRO A 111 -20.89 35.11 10.08
C PRO A 111 -21.51 34.34 8.92
N THR A 112 -22.82 34.09 8.96
CA THR A 112 -23.52 33.35 7.90
C THR A 112 -23.44 34.07 6.56
N LYS A 113 -23.66 35.39 6.55
CA LYS A 113 -23.62 36.20 5.32
C LYS A 113 -22.20 36.24 4.74
N ALA A 114 -21.19 36.45 5.60
CA ALA A 114 -19.80 36.48 5.19
C ALA A 114 -19.32 35.13 4.65
N LEU A 115 -19.45 34.06 5.45
CA LEU A 115 -18.90 32.75 5.12
C LEU A 115 -19.54 32.12 3.89
N ILE A 116 -20.88 32.15 3.76
CA ILE A 116 -21.55 31.58 2.58
C ILE A 116 -21.15 32.33 1.31
N SER A 117 -21.05 33.66 1.38
CA SER A 117 -20.68 34.47 0.22
C SER A 117 -19.23 34.23 -0.19
N LEU A 118 -18.30 34.16 0.78
CA LEU A 118 -16.89 33.86 0.54
C LEU A 118 -16.67 32.42 0.05
N GLU A 119 -17.43 31.45 0.55
CA GLU A 119 -17.41 30.06 0.08
C GLU A 119 -17.86 29.98 -1.38
N LYS A 120 -19.01 30.59 -1.71
CA LYS A 120 -19.51 30.65 -3.10
C LYS A 120 -18.58 31.41 -4.04
N LEU A 121 -17.93 32.47 -3.56
CA LEU A 121 -16.93 33.19 -4.33
C LEU A 121 -15.72 32.30 -4.62
N SER A 122 -15.19 31.62 -3.60
CA SER A 122 -14.02 30.75 -3.70
C SER A 122 -14.27 29.51 -4.58
N ASP A 123 -15.47 28.93 -4.51
CA ASP A 123 -15.84 27.74 -5.29
C ASP A 123 -16.09 28.04 -6.77
N ASN A 124 -16.81 29.13 -7.06
CA ASN A 124 -17.26 29.43 -8.43
C ASN A 124 -16.29 30.33 -9.20
N TYR A 125 -15.43 31.07 -8.50
CA TYR A 125 -14.48 32.03 -9.08
C TYR A 125 -13.09 31.84 -8.45
N PRO A 126 -12.48 30.64 -8.62
CA PRO A 126 -11.23 30.29 -7.96
C PRO A 126 -10.07 31.23 -8.31
N GLU A 127 -10.12 31.92 -9.44
CA GLU A 127 -9.13 32.91 -9.87
C GLU A 127 -8.99 34.11 -8.93
N PHE A 128 -10.01 34.40 -8.12
CA PHE A 128 -9.97 35.53 -7.21
C PHE A 128 -9.30 35.17 -5.88
N ILE A 129 -7.97 35.33 -5.87
CA ILE A 129 -7.09 34.98 -4.75
C ILE A 129 -7.52 35.59 -3.41
N PRO A 130 -7.93 36.89 -3.32
CA PRO A 130 -8.37 37.47 -2.06
C PRO A 130 -9.59 36.78 -1.45
N GLY A 131 -10.47 36.19 -2.27
CA GLY A 131 -11.65 35.46 -1.79
C GLY A 131 -11.28 34.28 -0.89
N HIS A 132 -10.31 33.46 -1.33
CA HIS A 132 -9.85 32.28 -0.57
C HIS A 132 -9.18 32.67 0.75
N ILE A 133 -8.32 33.70 0.71
CA ILE A 133 -7.60 34.19 1.90
C ILE A 133 -8.60 34.73 2.92
N LYS A 134 -9.53 35.59 2.48
CA LYS A 134 -10.58 36.13 3.36
C LYS A 134 -11.50 35.06 3.89
N PHE A 135 -11.85 34.05 3.08
CA PHE A 135 -12.63 32.91 3.56
C PHE A 135 -11.92 32.19 4.69
N ALA A 136 -10.62 31.89 4.54
CA ALA A 136 -9.84 31.22 5.56
C ALA A 136 -9.73 32.05 6.85
N GLU A 137 -9.45 33.35 6.74
CA GLU A 137 -9.40 34.28 7.87
C GLU A 137 -10.75 34.37 8.60
N ALA A 138 -11.84 34.50 7.84
CA ALA A 138 -13.20 34.54 8.36
C ALA A 138 -13.58 33.24 9.07
N ALA A 139 -13.25 32.10 8.47
CA ALA A 139 -13.51 30.78 9.04
C ALA A 139 -12.76 30.61 10.37
N ILE A 140 -11.49 31.04 10.46
CA ILE A 140 -10.73 31.04 11.72
C ILE A 140 -11.39 31.99 12.74
N ARG A 141 -11.72 33.22 12.33
CA ARG A 141 -12.35 34.24 13.19
C ARG A 141 -13.63 33.73 13.86
N TRP A 142 -14.42 32.92 13.15
CA TRP A 142 -15.67 32.35 13.64
C TRP A 142 -15.60 30.87 13.98
N ASN A 143 -14.42 30.39 14.40
CA ASN A 143 -14.20 29.06 14.96
C ASN A 143 -14.65 27.89 14.04
N GLN A 144 -14.44 28.04 12.73
CA GLN A 144 -14.58 27.00 11.70
C GLN A 144 -13.23 26.71 10.99
N PRO A 145 -12.12 26.49 11.73
CA PRO A 145 -10.79 26.32 11.14
C PRO A 145 -10.68 25.11 10.21
N GLU A 146 -11.56 24.11 10.34
CA GLU A 146 -11.64 22.93 9.48
C GLU A 146 -11.97 23.28 8.02
N LYS A 147 -12.57 24.45 7.77
CA LYS A 147 -12.85 24.95 6.42
C LYS A 147 -11.70 25.75 5.81
N ALA A 148 -10.81 26.30 6.64
CA ALA A 148 -9.78 27.21 6.19
C ALA A 148 -8.64 26.50 5.43
N ILE A 149 -8.14 25.37 5.96
CA ILE A 149 -7.05 24.61 5.31
C ILE A 149 -7.50 24.08 3.94
N PRO A 150 -8.63 23.37 3.80
CA PRO A 150 -9.05 22.82 2.50
C PRO A 150 -9.25 23.90 1.43
N THR A 151 -9.71 25.11 1.81
CA THR A 151 -9.87 26.20 0.85
C THR A 151 -8.53 26.73 0.35
N LEU A 152 -7.60 27.05 1.26
CA LEU A 152 -6.27 27.54 0.87
C LEU A 152 -5.47 26.47 0.13
N ASP A 153 -5.52 25.22 0.58
CA ASP A 153 -4.82 24.10 -0.03
C ASP A 153 -5.39 23.77 -1.43
N ARG A 154 -6.69 23.94 -1.65
CA ARG A 154 -7.30 23.81 -2.99
C ARG A 154 -6.87 24.97 -3.88
N ALA A 155 -6.96 26.21 -3.41
CA ALA A 155 -6.56 27.39 -4.17
C ALA A 155 -5.07 27.32 -4.57
N TYR A 156 -4.20 26.91 -3.65
CA TYR A 156 -2.78 26.71 -3.90
C TYR A 156 -2.52 25.56 -4.88
N GLY A 157 -3.32 24.49 -4.82
CA GLY A 157 -3.29 23.42 -5.82
C GLY A 157 -3.62 23.90 -7.25
N ILE A 158 -4.53 24.87 -7.39
CA ILE A 158 -4.89 25.48 -8.68
C ILE A 158 -3.81 26.47 -9.14
N TYR A 159 -3.25 27.27 -8.22
CA TYR A 159 -2.23 28.29 -8.50
C TYR A 159 -0.93 28.06 -7.69
N PRO A 160 -0.14 27.02 -8.01
CA PRO A 160 0.97 26.55 -7.18
C PRO A 160 2.20 27.49 -7.12
N ASP A 161 2.28 28.49 -8.00
CA ASP A 161 3.33 29.52 -8.02
C ASP A 161 3.05 30.71 -7.07
N ARG A 162 1.90 30.69 -6.40
CA ARG A 162 1.41 31.81 -5.58
C ARG A 162 1.84 31.73 -4.13
N VAL A 163 2.92 32.44 -3.81
CA VAL A 163 3.41 32.60 -2.43
C VAL A 163 2.38 33.24 -1.50
N ASP A 164 1.50 34.09 -2.01
CA ASP A 164 0.44 34.74 -1.24
C ASP A 164 -0.72 33.80 -0.87
N LEU A 165 -0.80 32.61 -1.48
CA LEU A 165 -1.62 31.49 -1.01
C LEU A 165 -0.82 30.53 -0.12
N LEU A 166 0.44 30.28 -0.46
CA LEU A 166 1.31 29.37 0.30
C LEU A 166 1.57 29.87 1.72
N GLU A 167 1.93 31.15 1.90
CA GLU A 167 2.23 31.68 3.23
C GLU A 167 1.08 31.57 4.25
N PRO A 168 -0.17 32.00 3.95
CA PRO A 168 -1.27 31.81 4.88
C PRO A 168 -1.58 30.33 5.12
N LEU A 169 -1.43 29.47 4.10
CA LEU A 169 -1.58 28.02 4.25
C LEU A 169 -0.56 27.46 5.24
N LEU A 170 0.72 27.78 5.08
CA LEU A 170 1.79 27.31 5.98
C LEU A 170 1.57 27.79 7.42
N LYS A 171 1.22 29.07 7.61
CA LYS A 171 0.88 29.60 8.95
C LYS A 171 -0.23 28.80 9.61
N LEU A 172 -1.27 28.47 8.84
CA LEU A 172 -2.40 27.70 9.32
C LEU A 172 -2.04 26.25 9.64
N LEU A 173 -1.30 25.57 8.77
CA LEU A 173 -0.81 24.20 9.00
C LEU A 173 0.02 24.10 10.28
N ILE A 174 0.97 25.03 10.47
CA ILE A 174 1.80 25.07 11.69
C ILE A 174 0.96 25.36 12.93
N SER A 175 -0.03 26.28 12.85
CA SER A 175 -0.94 26.54 13.97
C SER A 175 -1.77 25.32 14.40
N LYS A 176 -1.90 24.32 13.51
CA LYS A 176 -2.62 23.06 13.72
C LYS A 176 -1.72 21.86 14.00
N LYS A 177 -0.41 22.06 14.18
CA LYS A 177 0.58 20.98 14.34
C LYS A 177 0.55 19.99 13.16
N MET A 178 0.51 20.55 11.95
CA MET A 178 0.59 19.83 10.67
C MET A 178 1.93 20.15 10.00
N GLU A 179 3.03 19.94 10.73
CA GLU A 179 4.38 20.29 10.31
C GLU A 179 4.84 19.50 9.09
N VAL A 180 4.40 18.24 8.96
CA VAL A 180 4.74 17.39 7.80
C VAL A 180 4.08 17.94 6.54
N GLU A 181 2.79 18.30 6.59
CA GLU A 181 2.09 18.94 5.48
C GLU A 181 2.69 20.31 5.12
N ALA A 182 3.08 21.10 6.12
CA ALA A 182 3.76 22.38 5.91
C ALA A 182 5.14 22.19 5.24
N SER A 183 5.89 21.17 5.68
CA SER A 183 7.17 20.78 5.09
C SER A 183 7.00 20.37 3.63
N ILE A 184 6.02 19.52 3.37
CA ILE A 184 5.61 19.03 2.06
C ILE A 184 5.30 20.23 1.15
N ALA A 185 4.35 21.09 1.50
CA ALA A 185 3.96 22.23 0.67
C ALA A 185 5.15 23.16 0.36
N SER A 186 6.00 23.45 1.36
CA SER A 186 7.20 24.28 1.19
C SER A 186 8.22 23.63 0.24
N ARG A 187 8.46 22.32 0.38
CA ARG A 187 9.39 21.57 -0.49
C ARG A 187 8.91 21.54 -1.94
N GLN A 188 7.61 21.38 -2.15
CA GLN A 188 7.01 21.35 -3.48
C GLN A 188 7.19 22.68 -4.21
N PHE A 189 6.95 23.79 -3.51
CA PHE A 189 7.21 25.11 -4.09
C PHE A 189 8.68 25.24 -4.53
N ALA A 190 9.62 24.90 -3.63
CA ALA A 190 11.05 25.03 -3.92
C ALA A 190 11.52 24.14 -5.08
N LEU A 191 10.95 22.94 -5.24
CA LEU A 191 11.30 22.02 -6.33
C LEU A 191 10.67 22.40 -7.67
N ASN A 192 9.43 22.87 -7.66
CA ASN A 192 8.70 23.20 -8.88
C ASN A 192 9.05 24.59 -9.43
N TYR A 193 9.51 25.50 -8.56
CA TYR A 193 9.85 26.87 -8.91
C TYR A 193 11.28 27.22 -8.48
N PRO A 194 12.31 26.49 -8.94
CA PRO A 194 13.69 26.68 -8.47
C PRO A 194 14.23 28.08 -8.79
N GLU A 195 13.74 28.71 -9.85
CA GLU A 195 14.11 30.07 -10.27
C GLU A 195 13.35 31.19 -9.52
N HIS A 196 12.35 30.84 -8.70
CA HIS A 196 11.60 31.84 -7.94
C HIS A 196 12.50 32.42 -6.82
N PRO A 197 12.51 33.75 -6.58
CA PRO A 197 13.38 34.37 -5.57
C PRO A 197 13.25 33.77 -4.16
N ASP A 198 12.04 33.36 -3.78
CA ASP A 198 11.77 32.73 -2.48
C ASP A 198 12.04 31.22 -2.41
N ALA A 199 12.44 30.55 -3.51
CA ALA A 199 12.65 29.11 -3.49
C ALA A 199 13.65 28.63 -2.42
N PRO A 200 14.79 29.32 -2.17
CA PRO A 200 15.69 28.96 -1.07
C PRO A 200 15.04 29.09 0.32
N LYS A 201 14.17 30.09 0.52
CA LYS A 201 13.41 30.27 1.77
C LYS A 201 12.50 29.08 2.02
N TYR A 202 11.71 28.66 1.03
CA TYR A 202 10.78 27.53 1.21
C TYR A 202 11.50 26.18 1.28
N LYS A 203 12.66 26.02 0.65
CA LYS A 203 13.51 24.86 0.88
C LYS A 203 13.92 24.76 2.35
N LYS A 204 14.41 25.87 2.93
CA LYS A 204 14.79 25.91 4.34
C LYS A 204 13.59 25.66 5.26
N LEU A 205 12.45 26.31 5.02
CA LEU A 205 11.22 26.07 5.79
C LEU A 205 10.77 24.61 5.73
N ALA A 206 10.94 23.95 4.58
CA ALA A 206 10.63 22.54 4.47
C ALA A 206 11.47 21.69 5.44
N ASP A 207 12.77 21.95 5.51
CA ASP A 207 13.68 21.24 6.40
C ASP A 207 13.38 21.57 7.88
N ASP A 208 13.15 22.86 8.19
CA ASP A 208 12.83 23.33 9.54
C ASP A 208 11.53 22.69 10.08
N TYR A 209 10.45 22.66 9.29
CA TYR A 209 9.19 22.04 9.70
C TYR A 209 9.30 20.52 9.84
N MET A 210 10.04 19.85 8.96
CA MET A 210 10.26 18.40 9.11
C MET A 210 11.06 18.09 10.39
N ASN A 211 12.11 18.87 10.67
CA ASN A 211 12.88 18.73 11.90
C ASN A 211 12.04 19.00 13.14
N GLN A 212 11.14 19.98 13.08
CA GLN A 212 10.19 20.25 14.16
C GLN A 212 9.30 19.02 14.42
N PHE A 213 8.67 18.44 13.39
CA PHE A 213 7.88 17.21 13.51
C PHE A 213 8.69 16.08 14.17
N ILE A 214 9.90 15.81 13.67
CA ILE A 214 10.77 14.75 14.18
C ILE A 214 11.09 14.97 15.66
N ASN A 215 11.39 16.21 16.07
CA ASN A 215 11.74 16.53 17.46
C ASN A 215 10.54 16.43 18.40
N ASP A 216 9.39 16.98 18.00
CA ASP A 216 8.16 16.90 18.79
C ASP A 216 7.73 15.45 19.00
N PHE A 217 7.86 14.64 17.95
CA PHE A 217 7.53 13.22 18.03
C PHE A 217 8.52 12.40 18.87
N LYS A 218 9.82 12.71 18.82
CA LYS A 218 10.82 12.13 19.74
C LYS A 218 10.49 12.47 21.19
N ASN A 219 10.08 13.71 21.48
CA ASN A 219 9.70 14.13 22.82
C ASN A 219 8.46 13.38 23.34
N GLU A 220 7.40 13.25 22.52
CA GLU A 220 6.21 12.46 22.88
C GLU A 220 6.52 10.98 23.11
N SER A 221 7.40 10.41 22.29
CA SER A 221 7.88 9.03 22.45
C SER A 221 8.61 8.88 23.79
N PHE A 222 9.49 9.81 24.14
CA PHE A 222 10.22 9.79 25.41
C PHE A 222 9.28 9.90 26.63
N ILE A 223 8.27 10.77 26.58
CA ILE A 223 7.24 10.86 27.63
C ILE A 223 6.50 9.53 27.77
N THR A 224 6.15 8.89 26.65
CA THR A 224 5.50 7.57 26.64
C THR A 224 6.38 6.49 27.27
N ALA A 225 7.69 6.51 26.99
CA ALA A 225 8.65 5.60 27.58
C ALA A 225 8.64 5.70 29.12
N LEU A 226 8.72 6.93 29.64
CA LEU A 226 8.73 7.20 31.08
C LEU A 226 7.46 6.72 31.78
N ILE A 227 6.29 6.95 31.17
CA ILE A 227 5.00 6.55 31.75
C ILE A 227 4.82 5.02 31.69
N SER A 228 5.39 4.35 30.69
CA SER A 228 5.26 2.89 30.56
C SER A 228 5.95 2.13 31.69
N GLY A 229 7.09 2.63 32.18
CA GLY A 229 7.90 1.96 33.21
C GLY A 229 8.50 0.61 32.77
N ASP A 230 8.31 0.21 31.52
CA ASP A 230 8.80 -1.05 30.97
C ASP A 230 10.17 -0.85 30.31
N ARG A 231 11.18 -1.55 30.85
CA ARG A 231 12.56 -1.47 30.39
C ARG A 231 12.72 -1.78 28.90
N LYS A 232 11.96 -2.74 28.35
CA LYS A 232 12.05 -3.11 26.92
C LYS A 232 11.46 -2.02 26.03
N ILE A 233 10.35 -1.42 26.45
CA ILE A 233 9.73 -0.29 25.73
C ILE A 233 10.65 0.92 25.76
N ILE A 234 11.24 1.22 26.92
CA ILE A 234 12.23 2.28 27.08
C ILE A 234 13.41 2.06 26.12
N GLU A 235 14.00 0.85 26.12
CA GLU A 235 15.11 0.51 25.22
C GLU A 235 14.75 0.70 23.74
N GLN A 236 13.57 0.25 23.31
CA GLN A 236 13.11 0.40 21.93
C GLN A 236 12.84 1.87 21.55
N ILE A 237 12.28 2.67 22.45
CA ILE A 237 12.09 4.10 22.21
C ILE A 237 13.43 4.83 22.11
N PHE A 238 14.45 4.43 22.88
CA PHE A 238 15.81 4.97 22.77
C PHE A 238 16.50 4.60 21.45
N LYS A 239 16.20 3.43 20.87
CA LYS A 239 16.63 3.08 19.50
C LYS A 239 15.99 3.98 18.44
N GLY A 240 14.86 4.59 18.78
CA GLY A 240 14.09 5.46 17.88
C GLY A 240 13.43 4.69 16.75
N GLU A 241 12.71 5.44 15.91
CA GLU A 241 11.93 4.90 14.80
C GLU A 241 12.77 4.05 13.84
N SER A 242 13.97 4.52 13.49
CA SER A 242 14.87 3.81 12.57
C SER A 242 15.38 2.49 13.15
N GLY A 243 15.83 2.48 14.41
CA GLY A 243 16.34 1.27 15.05
C GLY A 243 15.23 0.23 15.26
N PHE A 244 14.02 0.67 15.57
CA PHE A 244 12.87 -0.23 15.62
C PHE A 244 12.55 -0.83 14.25
N GLY A 245 12.57 -0.01 13.20
CA GLY A 245 12.40 -0.46 11.82
C GLY A 245 13.44 -1.50 11.40
N GLU A 246 14.70 -1.30 11.77
CA GLU A 246 15.79 -2.23 11.49
C GLU A 246 15.61 -3.58 12.16
N ASP A 247 15.28 -3.60 13.46
CA ASP A 247 14.99 -4.84 14.18
C ASP A 247 13.79 -5.58 13.56
N SER A 248 12.73 -4.83 13.21
CA SER A 248 11.50 -5.40 12.62
C SER A 248 11.78 -5.99 11.23
N ALA A 249 12.53 -5.25 10.40
CA ALA A 249 12.89 -5.69 9.07
C ALA A 249 13.78 -6.95 9.13
N LYS A 250 14.69 -7.02 10.13
CA LYS A 250 15.51 -8.22 10.35
C LYS A 250 14.64 -9.44 10.66
N GLU A 251 13.67 -9.32 11.57
CA GLU A 251 12.74 -10.41 11.90
C GLU A 251 11.96 -10.89 10.68
N ILE A 252 11.43 -9.97 9.84
CA ILE A 252 10.72 -10.36 8.62
C ILE A 252 11.64 -11.10 7.66
N LYS A 253 12.87 -10.60 7.43
CA LYS A 253 13.82 -11.21 6.49
C LYS A 253 14.31 -12.60 6.94
N GLU A 254 14.31 -12.86 8.25
CA GLU A 254 14.65 -14.18 8.80
C GLU A 254 13.53 -15.22 8.61
N ASN A 255 12.28 -14.77 8.50
CA ASN A 255 11.10 -15.65 8.43
C ASN A 255 10.42 -15.71 7.05
N ALA A 256 10.68 -14.76 6.17
CA ALA A 256 10.12 -14.69 4.83
C ALA A 256 11.14 -15.09 3.75
N VAL A 257 10.65 -15.57 2.60
CA VAL A 257 11.49 -15.86 1.43
C VAL A 257 11.71 -14.55 0.66
N LEU A 258 12.94 -14.06 0.64
CA LEU A 258 13.33 -12.87 -0.12
C LEU A 258 13.65 -13.23 -1.57
N VAL A 259 13.23 -12.37 -2.49
CA VAL A 259 13.74 -12.42 -3.86
C VAL A 259 15.16 -11.88 -3.89
N THR A 260 16.06 -12.65 -4.51
CA THR A 260 17.51 -12.32 -4.59
C THR A 260 17.97 -11.99 -6.00
N ASP A 261 17.09 -12.02 -7.01
CA ASP A 261 17.42 -11.64 -8.39
C ASP A 261 17.95 -10.19 -8.43
N PRO A 262 19.21 -9.96 -8.84
CA PRO A 262 19.81 -8.64 -8.81
C PRO A 262 19.08 -7.64 -9.70
N LYS A 263 18.54 -8.06 -10.84
CA LYS A 263 17.87 -7.13 -11.77
C LYS A 263 16.56 -6.61 -11.17
N LEU A 264 15.74 -7.48 -10.59
CA LEU A 264 14.49 -7.08 -9.97
C LEU A 264 14.75 -6.27 -8.68
N THR A 265 15.69 -6.71 -7.84
CA THR A 265 16.00 -6.01 -6.58
C THR A 265 16.62 -4.63 -6.82
N GLU A 266 17.56 -4.49 -7.77
CA GLU A 266 18.12 -3.19 -8.17
C GLU A 266 17.05 -2.28 -8.79
N TYR A 267 16.16 -2.82 -9.62
CA TYR A 267 15.06 -2.07 -10.22
C TYR A 267 14.10 -1.50 -9.17
N ILE A 268 13.61 -2.35 -8.26
CA ILE A 268 12.70 -1.94 -7.19
C ILE A 268 13.37 -0.95 -6.24
N ASN A 269 14.62 -1.22 -5.85
CA ASN A 269 15.37 -0.29 -5.00
C ASN A 269 15.62 1.04 -5.73
N GLY A 270 16.05 1.03 -6.99
CA GLY A 270 16.27 2.25 -7.77
C GLY A 270 15.00 3.12 -7.89
N LEU A 271 13.86 2.48 -8.19
CA LEU A 271 12.56 3.15 -8.22
C LEU A 271 12.19 3.72 -6.85
N GLY A 272 12.30 2.92 -5.80
CA GLY A 272 11.98 3.34 -4.43
C GLY A 272 12.85 4.51 -3.94
N GLN A 273 14.16 4.46 -4.17
CA GLN A 273 15.09 5.53 -3.78
C GLN A 273 14.79 6.84 -4.53
N LYS A 274 14.44 6.76 -5.83
CA LYS A 274 14.00 7.93 -6.63
C LYS A 274 12.80 8.62 -5.98
N LEU A 275 11.82 7.85 -5.52
CA LEU A 275 10.62 8.36 -4.85
C LEU A 275 10.92 8.90 -3.45
N ALA A 276 11.69 8.15 -2.64
CA ALA A 276 12.02 8.51 -1.26
C ALA A 276 12.79 9.83 -1.16
N LYS A 277 13.66 10.13 -2.14
CA LYS A 277 14.40 11.40 -2.21
C LYS A 277 13.48 12.64 -2.31
N LEU A 278 12.25 12.48 -2.80
CA LEU A 278 11.27 13.56 -2.92
C LEU A 278 10.41 13.72 -1.65
N SER A 279 10.59 12.84 -0.66
CA SER A 279 9.74 12.73 0.53
C SER A 279 10.16 13.67 1.67
N GLY A 280 11.45 14.03 1.76
CA GLY A 280 11.99 14.93 2.77
C GLY A 280 12.40 14.27 4.10
N ARG A 281 12.33 12.94 4.23
CA ARG A 281 12.85 12.18 5.39
C ARG A 281 14.28 11.70 5.14
N ASP A 282 15.21 12.66 5.07
CA ASP A 282 16.63 12.36 4.82
C ASP A 282 17.31 11.68 6.03
N ASP A 283 16.63 11.64 7.19
CA ASP A 283 17.05 10.92 8.39
C ASP A 283 16.90 9.40 8.27
N PHE A 284 16.14 8.91 7.29
CA PHE A 284 15.92 7.49 7.07
C PHE A 284 16.86 6.87 6.04
N LYS A 285 17.40 5.70 6.40
CA LYS A 285 17.99 4.78 5.44
C LYS A 285 16.89 3.93 4.80
N TYR A 286 16.32 4.44 3.71
CA TYR A 286 15.29 3.72 2.97
C TYR A 286 15.81 2.39 2.42
N GLU A 287 15.01 1.33 2.58
CA GLU A 287 15.27 0.00 2.06
C GLU A 287 14.01 -0.55 1.41
N PHE A 288 14.14 -1.10 0.21
CA PHE A 288 13.04 -1.69 -0.55
C PHE A 288 13.32 -3.18 -0.75
N ASN A 289 12.49 -4.01 -0.14
CA ASN A 289 12.65 -5.46 -0.11
C ASN A 289 11.54 -6.13 -0.91
N VAL A 290 11.88 -7.18 -1.65
CA VAL A 290 10.92 -7.95 -2.43
C VAL A 290 10.71 -9.30 -1.78
N LEU A 291 9.47 -9.60 -1.39
CA LEU A 291 9.07 -10.89 -0.79
C LEU A 291 8.53 -11.82 -1.88
N GLN A 292 8.98 -13.07 -1.88
CA GLN A 292 8.43 -14.13 -2.74
C GLN A 292 7.09 -14.60 -2.19
N ASP A 293 6.05 -13.85 -2.50
CA ASP A 293 4.68 -14.07 -2.09
C ASP A 293 3.74 -13.65 -3.24
N ASN A 294 2.77 -14.50 -3.56
CA ASN A 294 1.82 -14.29 -4.66
C ASN A 294 0.66 -13.36 -4.30
N SER A 295 0.53 -12.97 -3.03
CA SER A 295 -0.48 -12.01 -2.60
C SER A 295 -0.20 -10.61 -3.16
N LEU A 296 -1.27 -9.88 -3.46
CA LEU A 296 -1.20 -8.48 -3.84
C LEU A 296 -0.99 -7.67 -2.56
N ASN A 297 0.25 -7.48 -2.13
CA ASN A 297 0.60 -6.73 -0.92
C ASN A 297 1.89 -5.90 -1.04
N ALA A 298 1.93 -4.82 -0.28
CA ALA A 298 3.07 -3.96 0.01
C ALA A 298 2.84 -3.32 1.38
N PHE A 299 3.90 -3.03 2.13
CA PHE A 299 3.78 -2.37 3.43
C PHE A 299 5.07 -1.64 3.81
N ALA A 300 4.92 -0.57 4.60
CA ALA A 300 6.01 0.15 5.23
C ALA A 300 6.11 -0.16 6.73
N LEU A 301 7.32 -0.52 7.17
CA LEU A 301 7.72 -0.48 8.57
C LEU A 301 8.33 0.88 8.91
N PRO A 302 8.41 1.21 10.22
CA PRO A 302 9.12 2.39 10.70
C PRO A 302 10.53 2.54 10.11
N GLY A 303 11.03 3.77 9.99
CA GLY A 303 12.42 3.99 9.62
C GLY A 303 12.76 3.73 8.15
N GLY A 304 11.76 3.75 7.27
CA GLY A 304 11.95 3.63 5.82
C GLY A 304 12.19 2.20 5.32
N LYS A 305 11.66 1.17 5.98
CA LYS A 305 11.79 -0.22 5.49
C LYS A 305 10.50 -0.62 4.79
N ILE A 306 10.53 -0.69 3.47
CA ILE A 306 9.38 -0.99 2.62
C ILE A 306 9.53 -2.40 2.05
N PHE A 307 8.43 -3.13 2.06
CA PHE A 307 8.32 -4.48 1.51
C PHE A 307 7.23 -4.51 0.44
N ILE A 308 7.48 -5.26 -0.63
CA ILE A 308 6.49 -5.49 -1.68
C ILE A 308 6.53 -6.96 -2.11
N ASN A 309 5.36 -7.54 -2.32
CA ASN A 309 5.22 -8.93 -2.70
C ASN A 309 5.32 -9.11 -4.21
N THR A 310 5.88 -10.23 -4.66
CA THR A 310 5.97 -10.59 -6.08
C THR A 310 4.61 -10.59 -6.79
N GLY A 311 3.52 -10.93 -6.10
CA GLY A 311 2.16 -10.87 -6.62
C GLY A 311 1.73 -9.44 -6.98
N ALA A 312 1.98 -8.48 -6.09
CA ALA A 312 1.74 -7.06 -6.37
C ALA A 312 2.59 -6.59 -7.55
N ILE A 313 3.89 -6.93 -7.57
CA ILE A 313 4.78 -6.59 -8.69
C ILE A 313 4.29 -7.22 -9.99
N ALA A 314 3.73 -8.42 -9.98
CA ALA A 314 3.25 -9.11 -11.18
C ALA A 314 1.97 -8.49 -11.76
N ASP A 315 1.08 -7.98 -10.90
CA ASP A 315 -0.22 -7.47 -11.33
C ASP A 315 -0.15 -6.08 -12.01
N MET A 316 0.86 -5.27 -11.71
CA MET A 316 0.98 -3.91 -12.30
C MET A 316 0.95 -3.93 -13.85
N GLU A 317 0.40 -2.92 -14.47
CA GLU A 317 0.40 -2.76 -15.93
C GLU A 317 1.41 -1.70 -16.39
N SER A 318 1.97 -0.94 -15.46
CA SER A 318 2.91 0.16 -15.70
C SER A 318 3.80 0.39 -14.49
N GLU A 319 4.99 0.94 -14.69
CA GLU A 319 5.84 1.39 -13.59
C GLU A 319 5.18 2.52 -12.81
N ALA A 320 4.36 3.36 -13.45
CA ALA A 320 3.60 4.41 -12.76
C ALA A 320 2.65 3.84 -11.69
N GLU A 321 2.05 2.68 -11.92
CA GLU A 321 1.21 1.99 -10.93
C GLU A 321 2.05 1.41 -9.78
N LEU A 322 3.18 0.78 -10.10
CA LEU A 322 4.13 0.28 -9.11
C LEU A 322 4.69 1.42 -8.23
N ALA A 323 5.11 2.51 -8.88
CA ALA A 323 5.55 3.73 -8.24
C ALA A 323 4.43 4.36 -7.39
N GLY A 324 3.17 4.22 -7.79
CA GLY A 324 2.02 4.68 -7.02
C GLY A 324 1.91 3.98 -5.68
N ILE A 325 1.94 2.64 -5.66
CA ILE A 325 1.92 1.86 -4.42
C ILE A 325 3.16 2.15 -3.57
N LEU A 326 4.36 2.16 -4.15
CA LEU A 326 5.58 2.49 -3.38
C LEU A 326 5.52 3.91 -2.79
N SER A 327 4.98 4.88 -3.53
CA SER A 327 4.82 6.26 -3.04
C SER A 327 3.82 6.34 -1.88
N HIS A 328 2.77 5.53 -1.90
CA HIS A 328 1.80 5.41 -0.81
C HIS A 328 2.47 4.86 0.46
N GLU A 329 3.23 3.77 0.34
CA GLU A 329 3.99 3.19 1.46
C GLU A 329 5.08 4.15 2.00
N ILE A 330 5.77 4.87 1.11
CA ILE A 330 6.71 5.93 1.50
C ILE A 330 5.97 7.01 2.27
N ALA A 331 4.77 7.41 1.85
CA ALA A 331 4.00 8.44 2.55
C ALA A 331 3.63 8.00 3.98
N HIS A 332 3.22 6.75 4.19
CA HIS A 332 3.05 6.20 5.55
C HIS A 332 4.31 6.31 6.40
N THR A 333 5.48 6.07 5.78
CA THR A 333 6.77 6.23 6.45
C THR A 333 7.06 7.70 6.77
N VAL A 334 6.78 8.62 5.84
CA VAL A 334 7.03 10.06 6.03
C VAL A 334 6.30 10.59 7.25
N PHE A 335 5.01 10.27 7.35
CA PHE A 335 4.20 10.63 8.50
C PHE A 335 4.43 9.72 9.71
N SER A 336 5.33 8.73 9.64
CA SER A 336 5.62 7.80 10.75
C SER A 336 4.38 7.07 11.28
N HIS A 337 3.36 6.83 10.44
CA HIS A 337 2.03 6.37 10.91
C HIS A 337 2.11 5.06 11.71
N SER A 338 2.90 4.09 11.24
CA SER A 338 3.07 2.80 11.92
C SER A 338 3.71 2.98 13.30
N TYR A 339 4.76 3.81 13.41
CA TYR A 339 5.41 4.08 14.68
C TYR A 339 4.55 4.93 15.63
N GLN A 340 3.83 5.93 15.11
CA GLN A 340 2.88 6.74 15.90
C GLN A 340 1.79 5.87 16.54
N LYS A 341 1.27 4.90 15.77
CA LYS A 341 0.27 3.95 16.26
C LYS A 341 0.81 3.12 17.42
N ILE A 342 2.01 2.57 17.25
CA ILE A 342 2.70 1.78 18.28
C ILE A 342 2.91 2.60 19.57
N ILE A 343 3.39 3.84 19.46
CA ILE A 343 3.59 4.73 20.61
C ILE A 343 2.25 5.07 21.28
N THR A 344 1.22 5.38 20.52
CA THR A 344 -0.12 5.74 21.05
C THR A 344 -0.75 4.58 21.81
N GLU A 345 -0.70 3.37 21.26
CA GLU A 345 -1.23 2.17 21.92
C GLU A 345 -0.45 1.84 23.19
N THR A 346 0.87 1.97 23.14
CA THR A 346 1.75 1.79 24.31
C THR A 346 1.37 2.76 25.42
N LYS A 347 1.21 4.06 25.10
CA LYS A 347 0.79 5.12 26.03
C LYS A 347 -0.56 4.80 26.66
N ALA A 348 -1.55 4.39 25.86
CA ALA A 348 -2.88 4.06 26.34
C ALA A 348 -2.90 2.87 27.32
N ARG A 349 -2.10 1.83 27.06
CA ARG A 349 -1.99 0.65 27.94
C ARG A 349 -1.27 0.97 29.24
N ALA A 350 -0.17 1.74 29.16
CA ALA A 350 0.55 2.21 30.33
C ALA A 350 -0.37 2.97 31.30
N LEU A 351 -1.20 3.88 30.78
CA LEU A 351 -2.17 4.62 31.58
C LEU A 351 -3.26 3.73 32.23
N ARG A 352 -3.60 2.61 31.60
CA ARG A 352 -4.59 1.64 32.12
C ARG A 352 -3.99 0.63 33.12
N LYS A 353 -2.67 0.67 33.38
CA LYS A 353 -1.94 -0.27 34.26
C LYS A 353 -2.15 -1.75 33.89
N VAL A 354 -2.41 -2.03 32.62
CA VAL A 354 -2.46 -3.40 32.10
C VAL A 354 -1.01 -3.85 31.90
N GLY A 355 -0.64 -5.02 32.44
CA GLY A 355 0.71 -5.56 32.32
C GLY A 355 1.15 -5.66 30.85
N LEU A 356 2.33 -5.13 30.55
CA LEU A 356 2.94 -5.11 29.21
C LEU A 356 3.63 -6.47 28.97
N ILE A 357 2.86 -7.55 28.81
CA ILE A 357 3.43 -8.88 28.57
C ILE A 357 3.71 -9.05 27.06
N ASN A 358 5.00 -9.21 26.77
CA ASN A 358 5.65 -9.74 25.56
C ASN A 358 5.58 -8.95 24.24
N THR A 359 6.76 -8.37 23.96
CA THR A 359 7.35 -7.97 22.67
C THR A 359 6.61 -6.93 21.85
N PHE A 360 7.18 -5.73 21.84
CA PHE A 360 6.97 -4.61 20.91
C PHE A 360 6.71 -5.04 19.43
N PHE A 361 7.26 -6.19 18.99
CA PHE A 361 7.04 -6.79 17.67
C PHE A 361 5.71 -7.54 17.49
N GLU A 362 5.07 -8.05 18.56
CA GLU A 362 3.68 -8.55 18.49
C GLU A 362 2.66 -7.43 18.24
N TYR A 363 3.02 -6.16 18.49
CA TYR A 363 2.17 -5.00 18.24
C TYR A 363 2.18 -4.54 16.77
N LEU A 364 3.05 -5.12 15.93
CA LEU A 364 3.00 -4.95 14.47
C LEU A 364 1.93 -5.84 13.80
N LYS A 365 1.28 -6.74 14.55
CA LYS A 365 0.70 -7.98 14.01
C LYS A 365 -0.80 -7.96 13.61
N PRO A 366 -1.61 -6.92 13.82
CA PRO A 366 -2.88 -6.88 13.04
C PRO A 366 -3.33 -5.51 12.52
N GLU A 367 -2.54 -4.45 12.67
CA GLU A 367 -3.15 -3.12 12.68
C GLU A 367 -2.37 -2.04 11.92
N LEU A 368 -1.79 -2.38 10.75
CA LEU A 368 -1.53 -1.37 9.71
C LEU A 368 -2.82 -0.92 8.99
N ALA A 369 -4.00 -1.38 9.45
CA ALA A 369 -5.25 -0.72 9.15
C ALA A 369 -5.22 0.70 9.71
N PHE A 370 -4.95 1.67 8.84
CA PHE A 370 -4.93 3.06 9.21
C PHE A 370 -6.34 3.66 9.17
N GLY A 371 -6.59 4.62 10.07
CA GLY A 371 -7.84 5.38 10.02
C GLY A 371 -7.96 6.12 8.68
N ARG A 372 -9.19 6.38 8.23
CA ARG A 372 -9.46 7.06 6.95
C ARG A 372 -8.62 8.34 6.74
N SER A 373 -8.39 9.12 7.79
CA SER A 373 -7.59 10.35 7.70
C SER A 373 -6.12 10.10 7.35
N LEU A 374 -5.50 9.07 7.94
CA LEU A 374 -4.12 8.68 7.69
C LEU A 374 -3.95 8.10 6.28
N GLU A 375 -4.91 7.29 5.83
CA GLU A 375 -4.98 6.80 4.45
C GLU A 375 -5.10 7.96 3.44
N GLN A 376 -5.90 8.99 3.75
CA GLN A 376 -6.02 10.19 2.92
C GLN A 376 -4.73 11.01 2.86
N GLN A 377 -4.00 11.13 3.99
CA GLN A 377 -2.67 11.76 4.01
C GLN A 377 -1.67 10.99 3.12
N ALA A 378 -1.69 9.66 3.19
CA ALA A 378 -0.84 8.80 2.36
C ALA A 378 -1.23 8.85 0.88
N ASP A 379 -2.52 8.86 0.57
CA ASP A 379 -3.07 9.04 -0.79
C ASP A 379 -2.60 10.38 -1.39
N PHE A 380 -2.71 11.45 -0.61
CA PHE A 380 -2.32 12.79 -1.02
C PHE A 380 -0.83 12.91 -1.33
N LEU A 381 0.01 12.56 -0.35
CA LEU A 381 1.46 12.64 -0.51
C LEU A 381 1.96 11.62 -1.54
N GLY A 382 1.41 10.40 -1.54
CA GLY A 382 1.78 9.36 -2.49
C GLY A 382 1.51 9.78 -3.94
N THR A 383 0.33 10.34 -4.22
CA THR A 383 0.00 10.88 -5.56
C THR A 383 0.91 12.04 -5.94
N ARG A 384 1.28 12.88 -4.98
CA ARG A 384 2.22 13.99 -5.19
C ARG A 384 3.63 13.48 -5.53
N LEU A 385 4.16 12.53 -4.76
CA LEU A 385 5.48 11.94 -5.00
C LEU A 385 5.52 11.29 -6.40
N LEU A 386 4.46 10.58 -6.76
CA LEU A 386 4.28 9.99 -8.08
C LEU A 386 4.38 11.04 -9.19
N SER A 387 3.59 12.12 -9.09
CA SER A 387 3.60 13.22 -10.07
C SER A 387 4.96 13.94 -10.11
N SER A 388 5.58 14.18 -8.95
CA SER A 388 6.86 14.89 -8.84
C SER A 388 8.03 14.07 -9.39
N ALA A 389 7.92 12.74 -9.36
CA ALA A 389 8.88 11.81 -9.95
C ALA A 389 8.74 11.68 -11.48
N GLY A 390 7.78 12.40 -12.08
CA GLY A 390 7.52 12.43 -13.51
C GLY A 390 6.62 11.31 -14.02
N TYR A 391 6.03 10.50 -13.14
CA TYR A 391 5.10 9.44 -13.53
C TYR A 391 3.68 9.96 -13.72
N SER A 392 2.87 9.20 -14.47
CA SER A 392 1.45 9.48 -14.59
C SER A 392 0.77 9.48 -13.22
N ALA A 393 0.19 10.62 -12.83
CA ALA A 393 -0.43 10.82 -11.52
C ALA A 393 -1.66 9.92 -11.25
N ASP A 394 -2.16 9.22 -12.27
CA ASP A 394 -3.26 8.25 -12.12
C ASP A 394 -2.84 6.82 -11.73
N GLY A 395 -1.54 6.55 -11.59
CA GLY A 395 -1.02 5.22 -11.27
C GLY A 395 -1.65 4.61 -10.03
N LEU A 396 -1.63 5.34 -8.89
CA LEU A 396 -2.15 4.82 -7.62
C LEU A 396 -3.65 4.46 -7.70
N TYR A 397 -4.49 5.36 -8.20
CA TYR A 397 -5.93 5.08 -8.22
C TYR A 397 -6.31 4.03 -9.26
N ARG A 398 -5.52 3.85 -10.34
CA ARG A 398 -5.75 2.73 -11.29
C ARG A 398 -5.52 1.38 -10.63
N VAL A 399 -4.51 1.25 -9.78
CA VAL A 399 -4.33 0.06 -8.95
C VAL A 399 -5.54 -0.17 -8.06
N PHE A 400 -6.01 0.86 -7.35
CA PHE A 400 -7.16 0.75 -6.45
C PHE A 400 -8.44 0.37 -7.20
N ASP A 401 -8.72 1.02 -8.34
CA ASP A 401 -9.90 0.75 -9.16
C ASP A 401 -9.94 -0.72 -9.60
N ARG A 402 -8.77 -1.28 -9.95
CA ARG A 402 -8.61 -2.68 -10.36
C ARG A 402 -8.66 -3.65 -9.20
N TRP A 403 -7.88 -3.44 -8.13
CA TRP A 403 -7.80 -4.37 -7.00
C TRP A 403 -9.13 -4.46 -6.23
N ARG A 404 -9.88 -3.36 -6.14
CA ARG A 404 -11.27 -3.40 -5.63
C ARG A 404 -12.17 -4.32 -6.47
N GLY A 405 -11.91 -4.44 -7.77
CA GLY A 405 -12.58 -5.43 -8.62
C GLY A 405 -12.28 -6.87 -8.23
N TYR A 406 -11.07 -7.13 -7.72
CA TYR A 406 -10.62 -8.45 -7.26
C TYR A 406 -11.13 -8.84 -5.88
N GLU A 407 -11.60 -7.88 -5.05
CA GLU A 407 -12.24 -8.18 -3.75
C GLU A 407 -13.45 -9.12 -3.89
N LYS A 408 -14.17 -9.07 -5.03
CA LYS A 408 -15.25 -10.02 -5.32
C LYS A 408 -14.78 -11.48 -5.38
N ASN A 409 -13.49 -11.70 -5.64
CA ASN A 409 -12.84 -13.01 -5.80
C ASN A 409 -11.79 -13.32 -4.70
N LYS A 410 -11.65 -12.46 -3.68
CA LYS A 410 -10.88 -12.71 -2.43
C LYS A 410 -9.37 -13.00 -2.58
N GLN A 411 -8.66 -12.24 -3.41
CA GLN A 411 -7.22 -12.44 -3.69
C GLN A 411 -6.28 -11.30 -3.21
N THR A 412 -6.75 -10.34 -2.41
CA THR A 412 -6.00 -9.09 -2.15
C THR A 412 -5.63 -8.89 -0.68
N GLY A 413 -4.35 -9.01 -0.32
CA GLY A 413 -3.87 -8.79 1.05
C GLY A 413 -3.64 -7.31 1.41
N TRP A 414 -3.29 -6.47 0.43
CA TRP A 414 -3.07 -5.02 0.63
C TRP A 414 -4.34 -4.29 1.06
N LEU A 415 -5.50 -4.71 0.53
CA LEU A 415 -6.79 -4.07 0.82
C LEU A 415 -7.30 -4.36 2.23
N ASP A 416 -6.77 -5.39 2.91
CA ASP A 416 -7.10 -5.68 4.29
C ASP A 416 -6.52 -4.61 5.24
N SER A 417 -5.33 -4.08 4.94
CA SER A 417 -4.73 -2.96 5.67
C SER A 417 -5.09 -1.60 5.07
N HIS A 418 -5.29 -1.50 3.75
CA HIS A 418 -5.51 -0.22 3.05
C HIS A 418 -6.80 -0.27 2.21
N PRO A 419 -7.99 -0.12 2.84
CA PRO A 419 -9.27 -0.33 2.14
C PRO A 419 -9.46 0.63 0.96
N ALA A 420 -9.57 0.12 -0.27
CA ALA A 420 -9.72 0.92 -1.49
C ALA A 420 -11.19 1.18 -1.86
N SER A 421 -11.93 1.86 -0.97
CA SER A 421 -13.34 2.17 -1.20
C SER A 421 -13.59 2.99 -2.48
N SER A 422 -14.82 2.95 -3.01
CA SER A 422 -15.22 3.80 -4.14
C SER A 422 -15.05 5.30 -3.88
N GLU A 423 -15.16 5.69 -2.61
CA GLU A 423 -14.94 7.07 -2.18
C GLU A 423 -13.47 7.47 -2.22
N ARG A 424 -12.55 6.58 -1.83
CA ARG A 424 -11.10 6.83 -1.94
C ARG A 424 -10.64 6.95 -3.39
N VAL A 425 -11.17 6.12 -4.29
CA VAL A 425 -10.87 6.27 -5.72
C VAL A 425 -11.35 7.63 -6.24
N ARG A 426 -12.57 8.06 -5.88
CA ARG A 426 -13.07 9.41 -6.24
C ARG A 426 -12.21 10.52 -5.61
N TYR A 427 -11.75 10.33 -4.38
CA TYR A 427 -10.86 11.27 -3.70
C TYR A 427 -9.52 11.41 -4.45
N LEU A 428 -8.86 10.31 -4.80
CA LEU A 428 -7.64 10.33 -5.60
C LEU A 428 -7.84 10.99 -6.97
N GLN A 429 -8.96 10.69 -7.65
CA GLN A 429 -9.32 11.37 -8.90
C GLN A 429 -9.45 12.88 -8.70
N SER A 430 -10.08 13.31 -7.61
CA SER A 430 -10.21 14.74 -7.29
C SER A 430 -8.87 15.41 -6.97
N ILE A 431 -7.93 14.71 -6.33
CA ILE A 431 -6.57 15.23 -6.11
C ILE A 431 -5.89 15.48 -7.45
N VAL A 432 -5.92 14.49 -8.34
CA VAL A 432 -5.30 14.58 -9.67
C VAL A 432 -5.90 15.74 -10.47
N GLN A 433 -7.23 15.89 -10.47
CA GLN A 433 -7.92 16.95 -11.21
C GLN A 433 -7.70 18.34 -10.60
N ASN A 434 -7.99 18.51 -9.31
CA ASN A 434 -8.03 19.83 -8.66
C ASN A 434 -6.64 20.44 -8.49
N ARG A 435 -5.58 19.60 -8.49
CA ARG A 435 -4.17 20.06 -8.44
C ARG A 435 -3.49 20.02 -9.79
N ASN A 436 -4.24 19.74 -10.86
CA ASN A 436 -3.73 19.64 -12.22
C ASN A 436 -2.49 18.73 -12.32
N TYR A 437 -2.46 17.62 -11.57
CA TYR A 437 -1.36 16.67 -11.65
C TYR A 437 -1.41 15.95 -12.99
N ASN A 438 -0.25 15.87 -13.66
CA ASN A 438 -0.19 15.35 -15.01
C ASN A 438 -0.42 13.84 -15.04
N ARG A 439 -1.64 13.44 -15.41
CA ARG A 439 -2.00 12.04 -15.66
C ARG A 439 -1.70 11.57 -17.08
N TYR A 440 -1.07 12.38 -17.91
CA TYR A 440 -0.62 12.05 -19.26
C TYR A 440 0.92 12.08 -19.32
N SER A 441 1.56 11.62 -18.24
CA SER A 441 3.02 11.54 -18.10
C SER A 441 3.51 10.09 -18.27
N LEU A 442 4.75 9.81 -17.89
CA LEU A 442 5.42 8.53 -18.08
C LEU A 442 4.69 7.38 -17.37
N GLU A 443 4.40 6.31 -18.12
CA GLU A 443 3.92 5.02 -17.61
C GLU A 443 5.10 4.05 -17.37
N ASN A 444 6.15 4.17 -18.19
CA ASN A 444 7.38 3.38 -18.23
C ASN A 444 7.15 1.86 -18.29
N ILE A 445 6.27 1.43 -19.19
CA ILE A 445 5.84 0.02 -19.26
C ILE A 445 6.98 -0.93 -19.64
N GLU A 446 7.85 -0.53 -20.57
CA GLU A 446 8.95 -1.39 -21.05
C GLU A 446 9.97 -1.69 -19.95
N ALA A 447 10.24 -0.73 -19.06
CA ALA A 447 11.14 -0.93 -17.93
C ALA A 447 10.57 -1.96 -16.93
N LEU A 448 9.27 -1.87 -16.61
CA LEU A 448 8.59 -2.86 -15.77
C LEU A 448 8.60 -4.26 -16.40
N ILE A 449 8.35 -4.36 -17.71
CA ILE A 449 8.41 -5.65 -18.43
C ILE A 449 9.83 -6.22 -18.38
N ALA A 450 10.86 -5.40 -18.59
CA ALA A 450 12.25 -5.84 -18.53
C ALA A 450 12.63 -6.36 -17.14
N ALA A 451 12.20 -5.66 -16.07
CA ALA A 451 12.42 -6.08 -14.69
C ALA A 451 11.73 -7.43 -14.38
N ARG A 452 10.51 -7.64 -14.89
CA ARG A 452 9.79 -8.93 -14.75
C ARG A 452 10.38 -10.06 -15.58
N GLY A 453 10.85 -9.77 -16.79
CA GLY A 453 11.43 -10.77 -17.69
C GLY A 453 12.73 -11.39 -17.15
N ALA A 454 13.44 -10.68 -16.28
CA ALA A 454 14.59 -11.21 -15.54
C ALA A 454 14.21 -12.28 -14.52
N PHE A 455 13.11 -12.06 -13.80
CA PHE A 455 12.56 -12.99 -12.80
C PHE A 455 12.23 -14.37 -13.39
N CYS A 456 11.80 -14.44 -14.66
CA CYS A 456 11.46 -15.71 -15.31
C CYS A 456 12.66 -16.52 -15.83
N LYS A 457 13.90 -16.02 -15.75
CA LYS A 457 15.11 -16.71 -16.25
C LYS A 457 15.98 -17.32 -15.15
N ALA A 458 15.66 -17.12 -13.87
CA ALA A 458 16.55 -17.45 -12.75
C ALA A 458 16.40 -18.88 -12.18
N GLU A 459 15.69 -19.81 -12.84
CA GLU A 459 15.54 -21.21 -12.37
C GLU A 459 15.93 -22.25 -13.44
N VAL A 460 17.16 -22.19 -13.97
CA VAL A 460 17.80 -23.37 -14.55
C VAL A 460 19.24 -23.46 -14.04
N LYS A 461 19.43 -24.19 -12.94
CA LYS A 461 20.71 -24.83 -12.64
C LYS A 461 20.47 -26.34 -12.60
N ASP A 462 20.93 -27.00 -13.66
CA ASP A 462 20.88 -28.45 -13.84
C ASP A 462 21.56 -29.17 -12.67
N GLN A 463 20.89 -30.19 -12.12
CA GLN A 463 21.55 -31.24 -11.35
C GLN A 463 21.92 -32.41 -12.29
N PRO A 464 23.11 -33.01 -12.14
CA PRO A 464 23.56 -34.12 -12.99
C PRO A 464 22.82 -35.43 -12.63
N PRO A 465 22.71 -36.37 -13.59
CA PRO A 465 21.91 -37.58 -13.41
C PRO A 465 22.61 -38.54 -12.45
N THR A 466 21.89 -39.00 -11.42
CA THR A 466 22.43 -40.01 -10.50
C THR A 466 21.96 -41.41 -10.91
N GLU A 467 22.96 -42.28 -11.09
CA GLU A 467 22.85 -43.69 -11.44
C GLU A 467 22.02 -44.52 -10.45
N THR A 468 21.43 -45.57 -11.02
CA THR A 468 20.66 -46.59 -10.32
C THR A 468 21.59 -47.52 -9.52
N GLN A 469 21.38 -47.63 -8.21
CA GLN A 469 21.84 -48.78 -7.44
C GLN A 469 20.72 -49.35 -6.56
N THR A 470 20.37 -50.59 -6.88
CA THR A 470 19.59 -51.52 -6.06
C THR A 470 20.45 -52.03 -4.90
N THR A 471 20.01 -51.83 -3.65
CA THR A 471 20.07 -52.85 -2.58
C THR A 471 19.00 -52.56 -1.52
N THR A 472 18.50 -53.64 -0.93
CA THR A 472 17.32 -53.74 -0.06
C THR A 472 17.58 -53.29 1.39
N LYS A 473 16.71 -52.41 1.91
CA LYS A 473 16.52 -52.15 3.35
C LYS A 473 15.01 -51.94 3.63
N PRO A 474 14.49 -52.39 4.79
CA PRO A 474 13.05 -52.42 5.05
C PRO A 474 12.48 -51.00 5.13
N SER A 475 11.33 -50.85 4.48
CA SER A 475 10.59 -49.61 4.24
C SER A 475 10.08 -48.95 5.52
N ASN A 476 10.59 -47.75 5.81
CA ASN A 476 9.84 -46.68 6.47
C ASN A 476 9.88 -45.44 5.54
N LYS A 477 9.10 -45.48 4.46
CA LYS A 477 8.75 -44.28 3.70
C LYS A 477 7.49 -43.67 4.34
N PRO A 478 7.37 -42.34 4.42
CA PRO A 478 6.19 -41.68 4.98
C PRO A 478 4.93 -42.15 4.25
N THR A 479 3.83 -42.28 4.99
CA THR A 479 2.49 -42.53 4.43
C THR A 479 2.08 -41.39 3.51
N LEU A 480 2.39 -41.54 2.22
CA LEU A 480 1.95 -40.63 1.17
C LEU A 480 0.45 -40.78 0.99
N GLY A 481 -0.30 -39.68 1.13
CA GLY A 481 -1.75 -39.67 0.96
C GLY A 481 -2.51 -39.03 2.11
N LYS A 482 -3.81 -39.35 2.21
CA LYS A 482 -4.70 -38.80 3.24
C LYS A 482 -4.29 -39.33 4.62
N VAL A 483 -4.17 -38.43 5.58
CA VAL A 483 -3.87 -38.74 6.99
C VAL A 483 -5.05 -38.32 7.87
N SER A 484 -5.37 -39.17 8.85
CA SER A 484 -6.36 -38.85 9.88
C SER A 484 -5.63 -38.19 11.04
N VAL A 485 -5.92 -36.92 11.30
CA VAL A 485 -5.36 -36.12 12.39
C VAL A 485 -6.55 -35.47 13.09
N THR A 486 -6.71 -35.68 14.38
CA THR A 486 -7.78 -35.04 15.15
C THR A 486 -7.18 -34.39 16.36
N ALA A 487 -7.11 -33.06 16.32
CA ALA A 487 -6.60 -32.24 17.39
C ALA A 487 -7.44 -30.98 17.51
N GLY A 488 -7.61 -30.44 18.70
CA GLY A 488 -8.36 -29.20 18.83
C GLY A 488 -8.32 -28.61 20.22
N GLN A 489 -8.62 -27.32 20.30
CA GLN A 489 -8.76 -26.61 21.56
C GLN A 489 -9.98 -25.70 21.52
N THR A 490 -10.71 -25.67 22.63
CA THR A 490 -11.86 -24.80 22.83
C THR A 490 -11.56 -23.81 23.95
N ASN A 491 -11.91 -22.54 23.75
CA ASN A 491 -11.83 -21.50 24.76
C ASN A 491 -12.99 -20.51 24.59
N ASP A 492 -13.76 -20.27 25.66
CA ASP A 492 -14.91 -19.33 25.70
C ASP A 492 -15.82 -19.43 24.46
N ASN A 493 -16.31 -20.64 24.18
CA ASN A 493 -17.19 -20.97 23.06
C ASN A 493 -16.59 -20.77 21.65
N VAL A 494 -15.28 -20.56 21.52
CA VAL A 494 -14.56 -20.67 20.24
C VAL A 494 -13.75 -21.96 20.24
N SER A 495 -13.84 -22.77 19.18
CA SER A 495 -13.03 -23.98 19.00
C SER A 495 -12.23 -23.95 17.71
N ILE A 496 -10.94 -24.29 17.79
CA ILE A 496 -10.07 -24.52 16.62
C ILE A 496 -9.72 -26.00 16.60
N ASN A 497 -10.06 -26.67 15.49
CA ASN A 497 -9.88 -28.09 15.28
C ASN A 497 -9.03 -28.31 14.02
N ILE A 498 -8.13 -29.29 14.07
CA ILE A 498 -7.48 -29.90 12.92
C ILE A 498 -8.18 -31.24 12.68
N ASP A 499 -8.75 -31.41 11.49
CA ASP A 499 -9.50 -32.61 11.12
C ASP A 499 -9.04 -33.18 9.77
N GLY A 500 -8.04 -34.05 9.87
CA GLY A 500 -7.41 -34.75 8.75
C GLY A 500 -6.45 -33.88 7.96
N GLY A 501 -5.87 -34.47 6.92
CA GLY A 501 -4.95 -33.79 6.03
C GLY A 501 -4.40 -34.71 4.95
N LYS A 502 -3.33 -34.27 4.28
CA LYS A 502 -2.53 -35.10 3.38
C LYS A 502 -1.05 -34.81 3.54
N VAL A 503 -0.22 -35.83 3.33
CA VAL A 503 1.24 -35.71 3.27
C VAL A 503 1.69 -35.89 1.82
N GLU A 504 2.44 -34.94 1.30
CA GLU A 504 2.94 -34.95 -0.07
C GLU A 504 4.33 -35.60 -0.19
N SER A 505 4.72 -35.97 -1.41
CA SER A 505 6.03 -36.58 -1.71
C SER A 505 7.23 -35.70 -1.31
N SER A 506 7.02 -34.40 -1.18
CA SER A 506 8.00 -33.42 -0.70
C SER A 506 8.21 -33.43 0.82
N GLY A 507 7.43 -34.20 1.58
CA GLY A 507 7.42 -34.15 3.05
C GLY A 507 6.61 -32.98 3.62
N ARG A 508 5.84 -32.26 2.78
CA ARG A 508 4.91 -31.21 3.21
C ARG A 508 3.64 -31.82 3.80
N TYR A 509 3.24 -31.37 4.99
CA TYR A 509 1.91 -31.68 5.55
C TYR A 509 0.93 -30.60 5.12
N ILE A 510 -0.28 -30.99 4.73
CA ILE A 510 -1.40 -30.08 4.51
C ILE A 510 -2.54 -30.58 5.38
N LEU A 511 -2.78 -29.91 6.50
CA LEU A 511 -3.76 -30.28 7.50
C LEU A 511 -5.02 -29.42 7.33
N ASN A 512 -6.21 -30.02 7.43
CA ASN A 512 -7.45 -29.27 7.37
C ASN A 512 -7.75 -28.68 8.75
N VAL A 513 -8.19 -27.44 8.76
CA VAL A 513 -8.53 -26.71 9.99
C VAL A 513 -9.97 -26.25 9.92
N GLU A 514 -10.68 -26.35 11.04
CA GLU A 514 -12.01 -25.81 11.27
C GLU A 514 -12.01 -24.92 12.52
N ILE A 515 -12.62 -23.75 12.40
CA ILE A 515 -12.74 -22.76 13.47
C ILE A 515 -14.21 -22.46 13.66
N VAL A 516 -14.76 -22.83 14.81
CA VAL A 516 -16.17 -22.64 15.14
C VAL A 516 -16.26 -21.56 16.21
N ASN A 517 -16.96 -20.47 15.93
CA ASN A 517 -17.19 -19.40 16.89
C ASN A 517 -18.64 -19.42 17.37
N LYS A 518 -18.88 -20.00 18.55
CA LYS A 518 -20.18 -19.94 19.25
C LYS A 518 -20.21 -18.86 20.33
N SER A 519 -19.20 -18.00 20.39
CA SER A 519 -19.18 -16.88 21.33
C SER A 519 -20.10 -15.74 20.85
N GLY A 520 -20.41 -14.79 21.73
CA GLY A 520 -21.19 -13.60 21.39
C GLY A 520 -20.39 -12.49 20.69
N GLN A 521 -19.11 -12.72 20.39
CA GLN A 521 -18.19 -11.74 19.80
C GLN A 521 -17.49 -12.36 18.58
N SER A 522 -16.99 -11.53 17.67
CA SER A 522 -16.20 -12.04 16.53
C SER A 522 -14.84 -12.55 17.01
N PHE A 523 -14.37 -13.63 16.38
CA PHE A 523 -13.07 -14.24 16.60
C PHE A 523 -12.21 -14.03 15.35
N GLY A 524 -11.21 -13.15 15.44
CA GLY A 524 -10.22 -12.94 14.41
C GLY A 524 -8.87 -13.49 14.80
N PHE A 525 -8.08 -13.90 13.81
CA PHE A 525 -6.67 -14.22 13.97
C PHE A 525 -5.97 -13.96 12.64
N VAL A 526 -4.70 -13.59 12.67
CA VAL A 526 -3.96 -13.26 11.45
C VAL A 526 -3.05 -14.43 11.06
N PRO A 527 -3.27 -15.07 9.88
CA PRO A 527 -2.56 -16.29 9.47
C PRO A 527 -1.03 -16.23 9.50
N ILE A 528 -0.45 -15.10 9.12
CA ILE A 528 1.01 -14.91 9.08
C ILE A 528 1.65 -14.88 10.48
N PHE A 529 0.85 -14.73 11.53
CA PHE A 529 1.30 -14.74 12.93
C PHE A 529 0.91 -16.01 13.67
N ALA A 530 0.18 -16.91 13.01
CA ALA A 530 0.05 -18.27 13.49
C ALA A 530 1.39 -18.98 13.25
N LYS A 531 1.94 -19.59 14.29
CA LYS A 531 3.23 -20.29 14.22
C LYS A 531 3.07 -21.74 14.61
N THR A 532 3.84 -22.61 13.97
CA THR A 532 3.99 -23.99 14.44
C THR A 532 5.32 -24.11 15.16
N THR A 533 5.33 -24.71 16.35
CA THR A 533 6.54 -24.95 17.12
C THR A 533 6.71 -26.43 17.41
N ASN A 534 7.96 -26.89 17.55
CA ASN A 534 8.25 -28.24 18.04
C ASN A 534 8.19 -28.31 19.58
N ALA A 535 8.46 -29.50 20.14
CA ALA A 535 8.46 -29.75 21.59
C ALA A 535 9.43 -28.87 22.39
N GLU A 536 10.51 -28.36 21.77
CA GLU A 536 11.43 -27.41 22.41
C GLU A 536 10.98 -25.93 22.27
N GLY A 537 9.82 -25.69 21.66
CA GLY A 537 9.28 -24.34 21.42
C GLY A 537 9.92 -23.60 20.24
N LYS A 538 10.76 -24.27 19.45
CA LYS A 538 11.40 -23.69 18.25
C LYS A 538 10.39 -23.63 17.10
N ALA A 539 10.31 -22.47 16.44
CA ALA A 539 9.45 -22.29 15.28
C ALA A 539 9.88 -23.20 14.11
N VAL A 540 8.91 -23.79 13.44
CA VAL A 540 9.09 -24.54 12.20
C VAL A 540 8.33 -23.86 11.08
N SER A 541 8.82 -24.01 9.84
CA SER A 541 8.21 -23.36 8.68
C SER A 541 6.79 -23.88 8.47
N SER A 542 5.81 -22.98 8.56
CA SER A 542 4.40 -23.31 8.42
C SER A 542 3.60 -22.14 7.88
N GLN A 543 2.51 -22.40 7.15
CA GLN A 543 1.62 -21.40 6.59
C GLN A 543 0.17 -21.83 6.77
N PHE A 544 -0.66 -20.95 7.30
CA PHE A 544 -2.11 -21.14 7.33
C PHE A 544 -2.79 -20.38 6.19
N ILE A 545 -3.78 -21.01 5.54
CA ILE A 545 -4.61 -20.40 4.50
C ILE A 545 -6.08 -20.64 4.83
N SER A 546 -6.84 -19.57 5.03
CA SER A 546 -8.30 -19.63 5.19
C SER A 546 -8.96 -19.98 3.86
N ALA A 547 -9.84 -20.99 3.84
CA ALA A 547 -10.58 -21.40 2.64
C ALA A 547 -11.54 -20.31 2.13
N SER A 548 -11.91 -19.38 3.00
CA SER A 548 -12.80 -18.27 2.68
C SER A 548 -12.08 -16.93 2.51
N GLY A 549 -10.76 -16.88 2.67
CA GLY A 549 -9.95 -15.65 2.74
C GLY A 549 -10.24 -14.78 3.97
N LYS A 550 -11.30 -15.08 4.74
CA LYS A 550 -11.63 -14.36 5.96
C LYS A 550 -10.73 -14.84 7.10
N ASN A 551 -10.15 -13.86 7.78
CA ASN A 551 -9.33 -14.03 8.98
C ASN A 551 -10.12 -13.65 10.25
N VAL A 552 -11.44 -13.46 10.09
CA VAL A 552 -12.41 -13.17 11.15
C VAL A 552 -13.62 -14.09 10.97
N VAL A 553 -14.03 -14.74 12.05
CA VAL A 553 -15.19 -15.62 12.17
C VAL A 553 -16.19 -14.93 13.09
N ASN A 554 -17.35 -14.50 12.57
CA ASN A 554 -18.32 -13.79 13.39
C ASN A 554 -18.99 -14.72 14.41
N ALA A 555 -19.68 -14.13 15.38
CA ALA A 555 -20.50 -14.87 16.33
C ALA A 555 -21.50 -15.80 15.61
N GLY A 556 -21.46 -17.09 15.93
CA GLY A 556 -22.28 -18.14 15.33
C GLY A 556 -21.74 -18.73 14.02
N GLU A 557 -20.63 -18.23 13.48
CA GLU A 557 -20.05 -18.72 12.21
C GLU A 557 -19.03 -19.84 12.41
N THR A 558 -18.77 -20.56 11.31
CA THR A 558 -17.67 -21.52 11.20
C THR A 558 -16.82 -21.19 9.98
N ALA A 559 -15.50 -21.16 10.15
CA ALA A 559 -14.53 -21.00 9.08
C ALA A 559 -13.71 -22.28 8.91
N LYS A 560 -13.26 -22.52 7.68
CA LYS A 560 -12.35 -23.63 7.34
C LYS A 560 -11.07 -23.09 6.73
N GLY A 561 -9.98 -23.83 6.85
CA GLY A 561 -8.69 -23.49 6.27
C GLY A 561 -7.76 -24.68 6.17
N THR A 562 -6.52 -24.42 5.77
CA THR A 562 -5.46 -25.41 5.67
C THR A 562 -4.20 -24.91 6.34
N LEU A 563 -3.57 -25.75 7.16
CA LEU A 563 -2.25 -25.51 7.73
C LEU A 563 -1.23 -26.35 6.94
N SER A 564 -0.34 -25.68 6.22
CA SER A 564 0.80 -26.28 5.57
C SER A 564 2.02 -26.25 6.49
N VAL A 565 2.69 -27.37 6.72
CA VAL A 565 3.96 -27.44 7.45
C VAL A 565 5.04 -27.96 6.52
N PHE A 566 6.18 -27.28 6.51
CA PHE A 566 7.26 -27.50 5.55
C PHE A 566 8.50 -28.05 6.27
N GLN A 567 9.25 -28.91 5.56
CA GLN A 567 10.57 -29.39 5.98
C GLN A 567 10.57 -30.10 7.35
N GLN A 568 9.47 -30.78 7.71
CA GLN A 568 9.38 -31.61 8.91
C GLN A 568 9.18 -33.09 8.51
N PRO A 569 9.80 -34.05 9.22
CA PRO A 569 9.63 -35.48 8.95
C PRO A 569 8.33 -36.02 9.55
N TRP A 570 7.44 -36.58 8.71
CA TRP A 570 6.15 -37.14 9.17
C TRP A 570 6.37 -38.39 10.03
N ARG A 571 5.63 -38.50 11.14
CA ARG A 571 5.57 -39.73 11.94
C ARG A 571 4.31 -40.51 11.56
N ASP A 572 4.48 -41.73 11.06
CA ASP A 572 3.38 -42.58 10.59
C ASP A 572 2.45 -43.05 11.72
N THR A 573 2.85 -42.93 12.98
CA THR A 573 2.04 -43.22 14.17
C THR A 573 2.34 -42.23 15.29
N GLY A 574 1.32 -41.91 16.10
CA GLY A 574 1.45 -41.02 17.25
C GLY A 574 1.46 -39.52 16.93
N ASP A 575 1.75 -38.72 17.94
CA ASP A 575 1.80 -37.25 17.91
C ASP A 575 3.03 -36.75 17.12
N GLN A 576 2.87 -35.72 16.27
CA GLN A 576 3.98 -35.18 15.48
C GLN A 576 4.99 -34.38 16.34
N GLY A 577 4.65 -34.09 17.59
CA GLY A 577 5.44 -33.27 18.50
C GLY A 577 5.38 -31.78 18.13
N LEU A 578 4.33 -31.38 17.41
CA LEU A 578 4.15 -30.03 16.91
C LEU A 578 2.95 -29.37 17.58
N VAL A 579 3.05 -28.07 17.80
CA VAL A 579 1.98 -27.24 18.35
C VAL A 579 1.72 -26.10 17.39
N TRP A 580 0.51 -26.04 16.85
CA TRP A 580 0.06 -24.87 16.11
C TRP A 580 -0.49 -23.84 17.11
N GLN A 581 0.17 -22.69 17.19
CA GLN A 581 -0.23 -21.59 18.05
C GLN A 581 -0.96 -20.52 17.23
N VAL A 582 -2.21 -20.25 17.61
CA VAL A 582 -3.06 -19.22 17.01
C VAL A 582 -3.47 -18.22 18.09
N THR A 583 -3.14 -16.96 17.89
CA THR A 583 -3.52 -15.87 18.80
C THR A 583 -4.70 -15.10 18.23
N GLU A 584 -5.73 -14.91 19.04
CA GLU A 584 -6.87 -14.07 18.71
C GLU A 584 -6.47 -12.59 18.59
N SER A 585 -6.84 -11.96 17.47
CA SER A 585 -6.59 -10.55 17.19
C SER A 585 -7.77 -9.62 17.56
N THR A 586 -8.99 -10.15 17.71
CA THR A 586 -10.19 -9.37 18.04
C THR A 586 -10.36 -9.23 19.56
N GLY A 587 -9.58 -8.35 20.18
CA GLY A 587 -9.85 -7.80 21.53
C GLY A 587 -9.74 -8.74 22.74
N GLY A 588 -9.68 -10.07 22.55
CA GLY A 588 -9.62 -11.06 23.64
C GLY A 588 -8.23 -11.60 23.95
N GLY A 589 -7.27 -11.53 23.01
CA GLY A 589 -5.88 -11.98 23.21
C GLY A 589 -5.73 -13.46 23.56
N ARG A 590 -6.76 -14.28 23.32
CA ARG A 590 -6.75 -15.73 23.61
C ARG A 590 -5.70 -16.41 22.76
N VAL A 591 -4.98 -17.36 23.35
CA VAL A 591 -3.98 -18.17 22.64
C VAL A 591 -4.45 -19.61 22.60
N PHE A 592 -4.69 -20.10 21.39
CA PHE A 592 -4.96 -21.50 21.09
C PHE A 592 -3.64 -22.17 20.77
N ARG A 593 -3.39 -23.32 21.38
CA ARG A 593 -2.25 -24.21 21.19
C ARG A 593 -2.83 -25.57 20.83
N ILE A 594 -2.84 -25.88 19.55
CA ILE A 594 -3.38 -27.12 19.00
C ILE A 594 -2.20 -28.08 18.79
N PRO A 595 -1.93 -29.01 19.72
CA PRO A 595 -0.92 -30.05 19.50
C PRO A 595 -1.42 -31.07 18.48
N PHE A 596 -0.58 -31.52 17.55
CA PHE A 596 -0.93 -32.54 16.55
C PHE A 596 0.27 -33.40 16.17
#